data_AF-A0A5P9W9J0-F1
#
_entry.id   AF-A0A5P9W9J0-F1
#
_cell.length_a   1.000
_cell.length_b   1.000
_cell.length_c   1.000
_cell.angle_alpha   90.00
_cell.angle_beta   90.00
_cell.angle_gamma   90.00
#
_symmetry.space_group_name_H-M   'P 1'
#
loop_
_entity.id
_entity.type
_entity.pdbx_description
1 polymer ?
#
loop_
_entity_poly.entity_id
_entity_poly.type
_entity_poly.pdbx_seq_one_letter_code
_entity_poly.pdbx_strand_id
1 'polypeptide(L)' 'MTTQEELKEIYHTVSKMDIMELKKAYELAETQEEFEFYKELFTYQLQQKQKLIIKQKDFVI' A
#
# COMPACT_ATOMS: atom_id res chain seq x y z
N MET A 1 -11.64 3.12 20.00
CA MET A 1 -11.16 2.72 18.67
C MET A 1 -11.84 1.43 18.30
N THR A 2 -12.54 1.41 17.18
CA THR A 2 -13.10 0.20 16.59
C THR A 2 -12.08 -0.43 15.65
N THR A 3 -12.15 -1.73 15.41
CA THR A 3 -11.26 -2.46 14.49
C THR A 3 -11.21 -1.85 13.08
N GLN A 4 -12.30 -1.20 12.65
CA GLN A 4 -12.35 -0.50 11.35
C GLN A 4 -11.51 0.78 11.32
N GLU A 5 -11.44 1.51 12.43
CA GLU A 5 -10.62 2.74 12.53
C GLU A 5 -9.13 2.39 12.48
N GLU A 6 -8.74 1.32 13.17
CA GLU A 6 -7.35 0.80 13.17
C GLU A 6 -6.91 0.37 11.77
N LEU A 7 -7.74 -0.41 11.07
CA LEU A 7 -7.47 -0.81 9.68
C LEU A 7 -7.32 0.41 8.76
N LYS A 8 -8.17 1.42 8.93
CA LYS A 8 -8.11 2.65 8.12
C LYS A 8 -6.81 3.42 8.37
N GLU A 9 -6.35 3.50 9.61
CA GLU A 9 -5.07 4.13 9.96
C GLU A 9 -3.87 3.39 9.36
N ILE A 10 -3.90 2.05 9.38
CA ILE A 10 -2.86 1.22 8.76
C ILE A 10 -2.80 1.50 7.25
N TYR A 11 -3.92 1.44 6.53
CA TYR A 11 -3.94 1.73 5.09
C TYR A 11 -3.57 3.19 4.76
N HIS A 12 -3.89 4.15 5.63
CA HIS A 12 -3.49 5.54 5.46
C HIS A 12 -1.98 5.75 5.67
N THR A 13 -1.38 4.99 6.58
CA THR A 13 0.07 4.99 6.81
C THR A 13 0.77 4.37 5.62
N VAL A 14 0.30 3.19 5.17
CA VAL A 14 0.84 2.45 4.03
C VAL A 14 0.80 3.26 2.73
N SER A 15 -0.25 4.07 2.51
CA SER A 15 -0.32 4.90 1.30
C SER A 15 0.76 5.99 1.24
N LYS A 16 1.34 6.37 2.38
CA LYS A 16 2.42 7.36 2.51
C LYS A 16 3.81 6.75 2.62
N MET A 17 3.92 5.44 2.85
CA MET A 17 5.21 4.74 2.96
C MET A 17 5.97 4.77 1.62
N ASP A 18 7.28 4.55 1.67
CA ASP A 18 8.05 4.27 0.46
C ASP A 18 7.73 2.86 -0.04
N ILE A 19 7.55 2.73 -1.35
CA ILE A 19 7.27 1.46 -2.02
C ILE A 19 8.44 0.48 -1.88
N MET A 20 9.66 1.01 -1.72
CA MET A 20 10.85 0.21 -1.49
C MET A 20 10.85 -0.45 -0.12
N GLU A 21 10.27 0.20 0.90
CA GLU A 21 10.17 -0.36 2.24
C GLU A 21 9.17 -1.52 2.29
N LEU A 22 8.00 -1.38 1.65
CA LEU A 22 7.04 -2.48 1.53
C LEU A 22 7.56 -3.64 0.68
N LYS A 23 8.29 -3.34 -0.41
CA LYS A 23 8.95 -4.38 -1.21
C LYS A 23 9.96 -5.17 -0.39
N LYS A 24 10.74 -4.47 0.45
CA LYS A 24 11.70 -5.12 1.35
C LYS A 24 11.02 -5.96 2.42
N ALA A 25 9.92 -5.46 3.01
CA ALA A 25 9.13 -6.24 3.98
C ALA A 25 8.54 -7.51 3.34
N TYR A 26 8.02 -7.40 2.11
CA TYR A 26 7.54 -8.53 1.32
C TYR A 26 8.65 -9.57 1.03
N GLU A 27 9.86 -9.11 0.69
CA GLU A 27 11.01 -10.00 0.43
C GLU A 27 11.57 -10.65 1.70
N LEU A 28 11.38 -10.04 2.87
CA LEU A 28 11.83 -10.51 4.17
C LEU A 28 10.74 -11.26 4.97
N ALA A 29 9.58 -11.52 4.36
CA ALA A 29 8.50 -12.24 5.02
C ALA A 29 8.97 -13.65 5.43
N GLU A 30 8.82 -14.00 6.71
CA GLU A 30 9.26 -15.29 7.25
C GLU A 30 8.12 -16.32 7.21
N THR A 31 6.88 -15.83 7.14
CA THR A 31 5.68 -16.66 7.12
C THR A 31 4.80 -16.39 5.89
N GLN A 32 3.98 -17.38 5.53
CA GLN A 32 3.00 -17.24 4.46
C GLN A 32 1.96 -16.14 4.76
N GLU A 33 1.62 -15.97 6.04
CA GLU A 33 0.66 -14.96 6.49
C GLU A 33 1.22 -13.54 6.30
N GLU A 34 2.46 -13.30 6.73
CA GLU A 34 3.16 -12.03 6.49
C GLU A 34 3.34 -11.75 5.01
N PHE A 35 3.67 -12.78 4.23
CA PHE A 35 3.84 -12.65 2.79
C PHE A 35 2.56 -12.16 2.10
N GLU A 36 1.41 -12.79 2.38
CA GLU A 36 0.13 -12.36 1.81
C GLU A 36 -0.26 -10.97 2.32
N PHE A 37 -0.02 -10.67 3.61
CA PHE A 37 -0.28 -9.34 4.16
C PHE A 37 0.54 -8.25 3.45
N TYR A 38 1.86 -8.41 3.32
CA TYR A 38 2.70 -7.42 2.63
C TYR A 38 2.38 -7.31 1.14
N LYS A 39 1.99 -8.41 0.50
CA LYS A 39 1.54 -8.42 -0.90
C LYS A 39 0.26 -7.61 -1.09
N GLU A 40 -0.71 -7.71 -0.17
CA GLU A 40 -1.92 -6.89 -0.19
C GLU A 40 -1.59 -5.41 -0.01
N LEU A 41 -0.75 -5.06 0.98
CA LEU A 41 -0.33 -3.69 1.23
C LEU A 41 0.42 -3.09 0.02
N PHE A 42 1.32 -3.85 -0.59
CA PHE A 42 2.08 -3.43 -1.77
C PHE A 42 1.16 -3.21 -2.98
N THR A 43 0.22 -4.13 -3.20
CA THR A 43 -0.78 -4.01 -4.28
C THR A 43 -1.65 -2.77 -4.08
N TYR A 44 -2.12 -2.53 -2.85
CA TYR A 44 -2.88 -1.33 -2.51
C TYR A 44 -2.08 -0.05 -2.81
N GLN A 45 -0.82 0.01 -2.38
CA GLN A 45 0.03 1.18 -2.61
C GLN A 45 0.27 1.44 -4.10
N LEU A 46 0.50 0.39 -4.90
CA LEU A 46 0.61 0.50 -6.36
C LEU A 46 -0.66 1.09 -6.99
N GLN A 47 -1.84 0.63 -6.57
CA GLN A 47 -3.12 1.16 -7.05
C GLN A 47 -3.30 2.64 -6.69
N GLN A 48 -2.87 3.06 -5.48
CA GLN A 48 -2.92 4.48 -5.10
C GLN A 48 -1.98 5.33 -5.98
N LYS A 49 -0.76 4.86 -6.24
CA LYS A 49 0.18 5.55 -7.16
C LYS A 49 -0.36 5.62 -8.59
N GLN A 50 -0.94 4.53 -9.10
CA GLN A 50 -1.60 4.52 -10.41
C GLN A 50 -2.75 5.52 -10.48
N LYS A 51 -3.60 5.61 -9.45
CA LYS A 51 -4.67 6.61 -9.38
C LYS A 51 -4.14 8.04 -9.45
N LEU A 52 -3.03 8.35 -8.78
CA LEU A 52 -2.41 9.68 -8.84
C LEU A 52 -1.91 10.00 -10.24
N ILE A 53 -1.24 9.05 -10.91
CA ILE A 53 -0.73 9.22 -12.28
C ILE A 53 -1.87 9.41 -13.27
N ILE A 54 -2.95 8.61 -13.16
CA ILE A 54 -4.12 8.74 -14.04
C ILE A 54 -4.77 10.12 -13.86
N LYS A 55 -5.00 10.55 -12.61
CA LYS A 55 -5.55 11.88 -12.31
C LYS A 55 -4.67 13.03 -12.84
N GLN A 56 -3.35 12.84 -12.89
CA GLN A 56 -2.44 13.83 -13.48
C GLN A 56 -2.51 13.84 -15.01
N LYS A 57 -2.72 12.69 -15.65
CA LYS A 57 -2.89 12.60 -17.11
C LYS A 57 -4.19 13.24 -17.59
N ASP A 58 -5.26 13.22 -16.79
CA ASP A 58 -6.51 13.94 -17.08
C ASP A 58 -6.36 15.48 -17.05
N PHE A 59 -5.22 16.01 -16.60
CA PHE A 59 -4.92 17.45 -16.54
C PHE A 59 -3.98 17.94 -17.66
N VAL A 60 -3.62 17.09 -18.63
CA VAL A 60 -2.84 17.47 -19.81
C VAL A 60 -3.71 17.31 -21.07
N ILE A 61 -4.75 18.14 -21.20
CA ILE A 61 -5.44 18.43 -22.47
C ILE A 61 -5.77 19.92 -22.50
#